data_AF-A0A7C6TKR2-F1
#
_entry.id   AF-A0A7C6TKR2-F1
#
_cell.length_a   1.000
_cell.length_b   1.000
_cell.length_c   1.000
_cell.angle_alpha   90.00
_cell.angle_beta   90.00
_cell.angle_gamma   90.00
#
_symmetry.space_group_name_H-M   'P 1'
#
loop_
_entity.id
_entity.type
_entity.pdbx_description
1 polymer ?
#
loop_
_entity_poly.entity_id
_entity_poly.type
_entity_poly.pdbx_seq_one_letter_code
_entity_poly.pdbx_strand_id
1 'polypeptide(L)'
;MSAQTTANTERTGHLGAGTWWQGRSGLIVPLIMGAFSTYLLVGILTMEVPADADKPGPQFFPTIIMLVGYALTILLVIAYIRNPEPVDVDDELPAAAE
;
A
#
# COMPACT_ATOMS: atom_id res chain seq x y z
N MET A 1 11.84 50.47 -13.01
CA MET A 1 11.14 49.77 -11.91
C MET A 1 10.34 48.64 -12.52
N SER A 2 10.93 47.45 -12.62
CA SER A 2 10.26 46.24 -13.08
C SER A 2 10.41 45.21 -11.97
N ALA A 3 9.32 44.95 -11.26
CA ALA A 3 9.28 44.02 -10.15
C ALA A 3 9.52 42.60 -10.68
N GLN A 4 10.67 42.03 -10.33
CA GLN A 4 10.87 40.58 -10.39
C GLN A 4 9.97 39.96 -9.31
N THR A 5 8.80 39.48 -9.72
CA THR A 5 8.01 38.56 -8.91
C THR A 5 8.80 37.25 -8.87
N THR A 6 9.54 37.06 -7.79
CA THR A 6 10.17 35.79 -7.44
C THR A 6 9.04 34.78 -7.23
N ALA A 7 8.70 34.04 -8.28
CA ALA A 7 7.85 32.87 -8.15
C ALA A 7 8.64 31.82 -7.35
N ASN A 8 8.54 31.90 -6.02
CA ASN A 8 8.94 30.85 -5.11
C ASN A 8 7.94 29.70 -5.27
N THR A 9 8.06 28.97 -6.37
CA THR A 9 7.47 27.65 -6.49
C THR A 9 8.32 26.77 -5.61
N GLU A 10 7.93 26.61 -4.34
CA GLU A 10 8.33 25.47 -3.53
C GLU A 10 7.92 24.22 -4.32
N ARG A 11 8.83 23.75 -5.17
CA ARG A 11 8.77 22.48 -5.87
C ARG A 11 8.72 21.45 -4.75
N THR A 12 7.50 21.03 -4.39
CA THR A 12 7.24 20.10 -3.30
C THR A 12 8.20 18.93 -3.47
N GLY A 13 9.22 18.85 -2.60
CA GLY A 13 10.20 17.79 -2.64
C GLY A 13 9.45 16.47 -2.64
N HIS A 14 9.70 15.65 -3.65
CA HIS A 14 9.19 14.30 -3.76
C HIS A 14 9.51 13.59 -2.43
N LEU A 15 8.46 13.34 -1.65
CA LEU A 15 8.58 12.81 -0.29
C LEU A 15 9.29 11.45 -0.38
N GLY A 16 10.56 11.39 0.02
CA GLY A 16 11.37 10.16 -0.01
C GLY A 16 12.59 10.17 -0.93
N ALA A 17 12.84 11.25 -1.69
CA ALA A 17 14.00 11.46 -2.56
C ALA A 17 15.33 10.96 -1.95
N GLY A 18 15.95 9.93 -2.51
CA GLY A 18 17.25 9.42 -2.03
C GLY A 18 17.25 8.71 -0.67
N THR A 19 16.08 8.48 -0.06
CA THR A 19 15.96 7.65 1.15
C THR A 19 15.76 6.18 0.78
N TRP A 20 15.92 5.26 1.74
CA TRP A 20 15.58 3.85 1.51
C TRP A 20 14.15 3.74 0.95
N TRP A 21 13.19 4.62 1.33
CA TRP A 21 11.74 4.56 1.02
C TRP A 21 11.41 4.86 -0.46
N GLN A 22 12.36 5.42 -1.20
CA GLN A 22 12.28 5.68 -2.64
C GLN A 22 11.99 4.36 -3.39
N GLY A 23 10.89 4.27 -4.13
CA GLY A 23 10.49 3.07 -4.89
C GLY A 23 9.89 1.91 -4.08
N ARG A 24 9.77 2.04 -2.75
CA ARG A 24 9.15 1.02 -1.87
C ARG A 24 7.96 1.52 -1.05
N SER A 25 7.49 2.74 -1.30
CA SER A 25 6.23 3.27 -0.77
C SER A 25 5.04 2.36 -1.10
N GLY A 26 5.08 1.65 -2.23
CA GLY A 26 4.07 0.67 -2.62
C GLY A 26 3.85 -0.48 -1.63
N LEU A 27 4.81 -0.77 -0.73
CA LEU A 27 4.66 -1.79 0.31
C LEU A 27 3.60 -1.43 1.38
N ILE A 28 3.15 -0.18 1.45
CA ILE A 28 2.14 0.22 2.44
C ILE A 28 0.80 -0.48 2.20
N VAL A 29 0.43 -0.71 0.94
CA VAL A 29 -0.82 -1.38 0.56
C VAL A 29 -0.86 -2.82 1.07
N PRO A 30 0.10 -3.71 0.73
CA PRO A 30 0.10 -5.06 1.28
C PRO A 30 0.26 -5.10 2.80
N LEU A 31 0.96 -4.13 3.40
CA LEU A 31 1.06 -4.04 4.86
C LEU A 31 -0.30 -3.82 5.53
N ILE A 32 -1.09 -2.85 5.04
CA ILE A 32 -2.45 -2.59 5.54
C ILE A 32 -3.34 -3.81 5.31
N MET A 33 -3.25 -4.42 4.13
CA MET A 33 -4.02 -5.62 3.80
C MET A 33 -3.70 -6.79 4.73
N GLY A 34 -2.41 -7.05 4.99
CA GLY A 34 -1.97 -8.08 5.92
C GLY A 34 -2.43 -7.81 7.36
N ALA A 35 -2.39 -6.55 7.79
CA ALA A 35 -2.93 -6.14 9.09
C ALA A 35 -4.44 -6.40 9.19
N PHE A 36 -5.20 -6.08 8.14
CA PHE A 36 -6.63 -6.34 8.06
C PHE A 36 -6.95 -7.85 8.08
N SER A 37 -6.23 -8.67 7.30
CA SER A 37 -6.37 -10.12 7.34
C SER A 37 -6.05 -10.72 8.71
N THR A 38 -5.02 -10.18 9.39
CA THR A 38 -4.67 -10.59 10.76
C THR A 38 -5.73 -10.18 11.77
N TYR A 39 -6.33 -9.01 11.61
CA TYR A 39 -7.47 -8.58 12.43
C TYR A 39 -8.65 -9.55 12.30
N LEU A 40 -8.99 -9.95 11.07
CA LEU A 40 -10.02 -10.96 10.84
C LEU A 40 -9.68 -12.30 11.50
N LEU A 41 -8.41 -12.74 11.39
CA LEU A 41 -7.95 -13.96 12.04
C LEU A 41 -8.17 -13.91 13.56
N VAL A 42 -7.78 -12.81 14.21
CA VAL A 42 -8.01 -12.62 15.65
C VAL A 42 -9.51 -12.66 15.96
N GLY A 43 -10.33 -11.93 15.19
CA GLY A 43 -11.78 -11.91 15.36
C GLY A 43 -12.42 -13.29 15.24
N ILE A 44 -11.99 -14.10 14.27
CA ILE A 44 -12.44 -15.49 14.07
C ILE A 44 -12.05 -16.35 15.28
N LEU A 45 -10.80 -16.26 15.74
CA LEU A 45 -10.30 -17.06 16.87
C LEU A 45 -10.96 -16.69 18.19
N THR A 46 -11.33 -15.43 18.37
CA THR A 46 -12.03 -14.95 19.58
C THR A 46 -13.54 -15.15 19.52
N MET A 47 -14.08 -15.61 18.40
CA MET A 47 -15.53 -15.73 18.21
C MET A 47 -16.04 -16.99 18.92
N GLU A 48 -16.90 -16.80 19.92
CA GLU A 48 -17.60 -17.90 20.57
C GLU A 48 -18.80 -18.33 19.72
N VAL A 49 -18.73 -19.55 19.18
CA VAL A 49 -19.78 -20.10 18.30
C VAL A 49 -20.56 -21.17 19.06
N PRO A 50 -21.89 -21.03 19.21
CA PRO A 50 -22.72 -22.05 19.82
C PRO A 50 -22.62 -23.38 19.07
N ALA A 51 -22.62 -24.51 19.79
CA ALA A 51 -22.52 -25.84 19.19
C ALA A 51 -23.71 -26.21 18.28
N ASP A 52 -24.87 -25.56 18.51
CA ASP A 52 -26.10 -25.72 17.73
C ASP A 52 -26.15 -24.79 16.50
N ALA A 53 -25.07 -24.05 16.22
CA ALA A 53 -25.02 -23.22 15.03
C ALA A 53 -25.07 -24.08 13.77
N ASP A 54 -26.09 -23.84 12.95
CA ASP A 54 -26.23 -24.45 11.62
C ASP A 54 -24.98 -24.19 10.78
N LYS A 55 -24.53 -25.23 10.07
CA LYS A 55 -23.39 -25.13 9.16
C LYS A 55 -23.88 -24.64 7.79
N PRO A 56 -23.21 -23.66 7.14
CA PRO A 56 -21.93 -23.06 7.51
C PRO A 56 -22.10 -21.97 8.59
N GLY A 57 -21.35 -22.11 9.69
CA GLY A 57 -21.44 -21.19 10.83
C GLY A 57 -20.92 -19.78 10.53
N PRO A 58 -21.08 -18.83 11.48
CA PRO A 58 -20.77 -17.41 11.28
C PRO A 58 -19.30 -17.11 10.92
N GLN A 59 -18.37 -18.03 11.20
CA GLN A 59 -16.95 -17.90 10.87
C GLN A 59 -16.63 -18.21 9.40
N PHE A 60 -17.53 -18.84 8.63
CA PHE A 60 -17.24 -19.34 7.29
C PHE A 60 -16.84 -18.23 6.30
N PHE A 61 -17.69 -17.22 6.16
CA PHE A 61 -17.41 -16.09 5.26
C PHE A 61 -16.17 -15.30 5.68
N PRO A 62 -16.01 -14.88 6.95
CA PRO A 62 -14.78 -14.24 7.42
C PRO A 62 -13.52 -15.05 7.14
N THR A 63 -13.58 -16.38 7.25
CA THR A 63 -12.44 -17.27 6.97
C THR A 63 -12.01 -17.20 5.50
N ILE A 64 -12.96 -17.19 4.56
CA ILE A 64 -12.64 -17.06 3.13
C ILE A 64 -11.96 -15.72 2.85
N ILE A 65 -12.51 -14.62 3.39
CA ILE A 65 -11.95 -13.28 3.20
C ILE A 65 -10.55 -13.19 3.81
N MET A 66 -10.33 -13.77 4.99
CA MET A 66 -9.02 -13.84 5.63
C MET A 66 -8.00 -14.58 4.74
N LEU A 67 -8.36 -15.75 4.19
CA LEU A 67 -7.48 -16.53 3.32
C LEU A 67 -7.14 -15.80 2.03
N VAL A 68 -8.12 -15.24 1.34
CA VAL A 68 -7.91 -14.48 0.10
C VAL A 68 -7.07 -13.23 0.38
N GLY A 69 -7.36 -12.51 1.47
CA GLY A 69 -6.60 -11.33 1.87
C GLY A 69 -5.13 -11.64 2.15
N TYR A 70 -4.83 -12.74 2.84
CA TYR A 70 -3.44 -13.18 3.05
C TYR A 70 -2.77 -13.60 1.74
N ALA A 71 -3.46 -14.35 0.88
CA ALA A 71 -2.92 -14.76 -0.41
C ALA A 71 -2.51 -13.54 -1.24
N LEU A 72 -3.41 -12.56 -1.38
CA LEU A 72 -3.12 -11.33 -2.10
C LEU A 72 -2.00 -10.52 -1.43
N THR A 73 -1.98 -10.43 -0.10
CA THR A 73 -0.90 -9.76 0.64
C THR A 73 0.47 -10.36 0.28
N ILE A 74 0.59 -11.69 0.36
CA ILE A 74 1.84 -12.41 0.06
C ILE A 74 2.25 -12.18 -1.40
N LEU A 75 1.29 -12.28 -2.32
CA LEU A 75 1.53 -12.05 -3.75
C LEU A 75 2.04 -10.64 -4.03
N LEU A 76 1.42 -9.61 -3.42
CA LEU A 76 1.85 -8.23 -3.58
C LEU A 76 3.23 -7.98 -2.96
N VAL A 77 3.50 -8.52 -1.77
CA VAL A 77 4.84 -8.42 -1.15
C VAL A 77 5.90 -9.02 -2.07
N ILE A 78 5.65 -10.21 -2.62
CA ILE A 78 6.55 -10.84 -3.58
C ILE A 78 6.69 -9.99 -4.84
N ALA A 79 5.59 -9.43 -5.37
CA ALA A 79 5.60 -8.61 -6.57
C ALA A 79 6.46 -7.35 -6.38
N TYR A 80 6.31 -6.64 -5.25
CA TYR A 80 7.11 -5.45 -4.94
C TYR A 80 8.58 -5.77 -4.68
N ILE A 81 8.89 -6.91 -4.04
CA ILE A 81 10.28 -7.34 -3.85
C ILE A 81 10.93 -7.71 -5.19
N ARG A 82 10.17 -8.34 -6.11
CA ARG A 82 10.68 -8.78 -7.41
C ARG A 82 10.78 -7.66 -8.45
N ASN A 83 9.86 -6.71 -8.42
CA ASN A 83 9.80 -5.59 -9.36
C ASN A 83 9.71 -4.28 -8.56
N PRO A 84 10.83 -3.79 -8.01
CA PRO A 84 10.85 -2.46 -7.41
C PRO A 84 10.50 -1.43 -8.48
N GLU A 85 9.55 -0.53 -8.16
CA GLU A 85 9.05 0.47 -9.09
C GLU A 85 10.16 1.45 -9.45
N PRO A 86 10.52 1.62 -10.75
CA PRO A 86 11.44 2.65 -11.17
C PRO A 86 10.82 4.01 -10.84
N VAL A 87 11.51 4.81 -10.03
CA VAL A 87 11.12 6.20 -9.85
C VAL A 87 11.57 6.94 -11.09
N ASP A 88 10.62 7.32 -11.94
CA ASP A 88 10.86 8.28 -13.00
C ASP A 88 11.33 9.57 -12.32
N VAL A 89 12.64 9.80 -12.38
CA VAL A 89 13.16 11.15 -12.22
C VAL A 89 12.57 11.91 -13.40
N ASP A 90 11.79 12.95 -13.12
CA ASP A 90 11.46 13.95 -14.12
C ASP A 90 12.79 14.54 -14.58
N ASP A 91 13.46 13.89 -15.55
CA ASP A 91 14.57 14.45 -16.29
C ASP A 91 14.03 15.76 -16.83
N GLU A 92 14.58 16.87 -16.34
CA GLU A 92 14.15 18.22 -16.69
C GLU A 92 13.97 18.27 -18.20
N LEU A 93 12.71 18.29 -18.67
CA LEU A 93 12.42 18.59 -20.06
C LEU A 93 13.12 19.93 -20.30
N PRO A 94 14.11 20.01 -21.22
CA PRO A 94 14.78 21.27 -21.48
C PRO A 94 13.67 22.25 -21.83
N ALA A 95 13.48 23.25 -20.95
CA ALA A 95 12.55 24.33 -21.18
C ALA A 95 12.74 24.77 -22.63
N ALA A 96 11.67 24.63 -23.40
CA ALA A 96 11.67 24.69 -24.86
C ALA A 96 12.74 25.66 -25.37
N ALA A 97 13.62 25.15 -26.23
CA ALA A 97 14.31 26.03 -27.13
C ALA A 97 13.26 26.77 -27.95
N GLU A 98 13.43 28.09 -28.00
CA GLU A 98 12.83 29.08 -28.91
C GLU A 98 11.60 29.85 -28.40
#